data_AF-A0A9Q0YR41-F1
#
_entry.id   AF-A0A9Q0YR41-F1
#
_cell.length_a   1.000
_cell.length_b   1.000
_cell.length_c   1.000
_cell.angle_alpha   90.00
_cell.angle_beta   90.00
_cell.angle_gamma   90.00
#
_symmetry.space_group_name_H-M   'P 1'
#
loop_
_entity.id
_entity.type
_entity.pdbx_description
1 polymer ?
#
loop_
_entity_poly.entity_id
_entity_poly.type
_entity_poly.pdbx_seq_one_letter_code
_entity_poly.pdbx_strand_id
1 'polypeptide(L)' 'MILPKDHHITELIVRHVHERVAKHLGREYVLSRLRENYWIPQGRPLVTRVLRNCVVYKN' A
#
# COMPACT_ATOMS: atom_id res chain seq x y z
N MET A 1 12.16 -5.69 5.76
CA MET A 1 11.72 -5.39 7.15
C MET A 1 10.27 -5.83 7.35
N ILE A 2 9.92 -6.45 8.48
CA ILE A 2 8.51 -6.77 8.77
C ILE A 2 7.81 -5.52 9.31
N LEU A 3 6.68 -5.18 8.73
CA LEU A 3 5.87 -4.04 9.16
C LEU A 3 4.55 -4.53 9.77
N PRO A 4 4.19 -4.12 10.99
CA PRO A 4 2.93 -4.49 11.61
C PRO A 4 1.75 -3.92 10.80
N LYS A 5 0.73 -4.74 10.53
CA LYS A 5 -0.39 -4.38 9.67
C LYS A 5 -1.26 -3.24 10.22
N ASP A 6 -1.37 -3.14 11.55
CA ASP A 6 -2.19 -2.17 12.27
C ASP A 6 -1.30 -1.10 12.91
N HIS A 7 -0.48 -0.45 12.09
CA HIS A 7 0.40 0.61 12.57
C HIS A 7 0.39 1.80 11.61
N HIS A 8 0.38 3.01 12.17
CA HIS A 8 0.24 4.24 11.41
C HIS A 8 1.34 4.40 10.36
N ILE A 9 2.59 4.11 10.72
CA ILE A 9 3.73 4.16 9.78
C ILE A 9 3.54 3.19 8.60
N THR A 10 3.00 1.99 8.84
CA THR A 10 2.74 1.02 7.76
C THR A 10 1.72 1.59 6.78
N GLU A 11 0.66 2.24 7.27
CA GLU A 11 -0.30 2.90 6.40
C GLU A 11 0.32 4.04 5.59
N LEU A 12 1.16 4.88 6.22
CA LEU A 12 1.88 5.96 5.53
C LEU A 12 2.80 5.43 4.44
N ILE A 13 3.51 4.31 4.69
CA ILE A 13 4.36 3.67 3.68
C ILE A 13 3.51 3.15 2.52
N VAL A 14 2.40 2.46 2.79
CA VAL A 14 1.51 1.96 1.73
C VAL A 14 0.94 3.11 0.90
N ARG A 15 0.55 4.21 1.55
CA ARG A 15 0.09 5.43 0.87
C ARG A 15 1.17 6.07 0.01
N HIS A 16 2.39 6.20 0.55
CA HIS A 16 3.53 6.71 -0.21
C HIS A 16 3.82 5.84 -1.44
N VAL A 17 3.84 4.51 -1.29
CA VAL A 17 4.06 3.60 -2.41
C VAL A 17 2.93 3.74 -3.43
N HIS A 18 1.67 3.82 -3.01
CA HIS A 18 0.55 4.02 -3.93
C HIS A 18 0.63 5.35 -4.70
N GLU A 19 0.82 6.48 -4.00
CA GLU A 19 0.72 7.82 -4.59
C GLU A 19 2.00 8.25 -5.32
N ARG A 20 3.18 7.93 -4.77
CA ARG A 20 4.45 8.47 -5.25
C ARG A 20 5.21 7.50 -6.15
N VAL A 21 5.25 6.22 -5.78
CA VAL A 21 6.02 5.18 -6.49
C VAL A 21 5.18 4.55 -7.59
N ALA A 22 4.00 4.06 -7.25
CA ALA A 22 3.09 3.38 -8.14
C ALA A 22 2.23 4.33 -8.98
N LYS A 23 2.29 5.65 -8.75
CA LYS A 23 1.51 6.66 -9.51
C LYS A 23 0.03 6.29 -9.65
N HIS A 24 -0.58 5.88 -8.54
CA HIS A 24 -1.97 5.46 -8.45
C HIS A 24 -2.34 4.17 -9.21
N LEU A 25 -1.36 3.35 -9.59
CA LEU A 25 -1.60 2.02 -10.14
C LEU A 25 -2.29 1.08 -9.13
N GLY A 26 -2.85 0.00 -9.68
CA GLY A 26 -3.68 -0.95 -8.95
C GLY A 26 -2.96 -1.77 -7.87
N ARG A 27 -3.78 -2.47 -7.08
CA ARG A 27 -3.37 -3.21 -5.88
C ARG A 27 -2.18 -4.15 -6.07
N GLU A 28 -2.18 -4.96 -7.13
CA GLU A 28 -1.12 -5.96 -7.33
C GLU A 28 0.24 -5.29 -7.60
N TYR A 29 0.24 -4.14 -8.27
CA TYR A 29 1.46 -3.34 -8.48
C TYR A 29 1.97 -2.75 -7.17
N VAL A 30 1.09 -2.18 -6.35
CA VAL A 30 1.48 -1.67 -5.03
C VAL A 30 2.03 -2.79 -4.15
N LEU A 31 1.42 -3.98 -4.18
CA LEU A 31 1.89 -5.15 -3.44
C LEU A 31 3.25 -5.64 -3.93
N SER A 32 3.54 -5.63 -5.24
CA SER A 32 4.86 -6.02 -5.73
C SER A 32 5.92 -5.05 -5.25
N ARG A 33 5.67 -3.73 -5.34
CA ARG A 33 6.58 -2.68 -4.85
C ARG A 33 6.84 -2.75 -3.36
N LEU A 34 5.81 -3.00 -2.55
CA LEU A 34 5.98 -3.17 -1.11
C LEU A 34 6.88 -4.37 -0.78
N ARG A 35 6.72 -5.49 -1.50
CA ARG A 35 7.49 -6.73 -1.25
C ARG A 35 8.98 -6.63 -1.60
N GLU A 36 9.38 -5.64 -2.38
CA GLU A 36 10.81 -5.37 -2.63
C GLU A 36 11.57 -5.04 -1.33
N ASN A 37 10.90 -4.42 -0.34
CA ASN A 37 11.56 -3.91 0.87
C ASN A 37 10.85 -4.31 2.19
N TYR A 38 9.56 -4.63 2.13
CA TYR A 38 8.70 -4.80 3.31
C TYR A 38 7.85 -6.07 3.24
N TRP A 39 7.72 -6.73 4.39
CA TRP A 39 6.76 -7.81 4.58
C TRP A 39 5.66 -7.34 5.54
N ILE A 40 4.46 -7.10 5.02
CA ILE A 40 3.29 -6.71 5.80
C ILE A 40 2.38 -7.93 5.95
N PRO A 41 2.26 -8.54 7.14
CA PRO A 41 1.33 -9.63 7.37
C PRO A 41 -0.09 -9.18 7.00
N GLN A 42 -0.80 -9.96 6.17
CA GLN A 42 -2.14 -9.58 5.71
C GLN A 42 -2.19 -8.17 5.07
N GLY A 43 -1.12 -7.77 4.35
CA GLY A 43 -1.04 -6.43 3.75
C GLY A 43 -2.05 -6.15 2.64
N ARG A 44 -2.62 -7.19 2.00
CA ARG A 44 -3.64 -7.06 0.94
C ARG A 44 -4.84 -6.18 1.37
N PRO A 45 -5.54 -6.48 2.48
CA PRO A 45 -6.59 -5.62 3.04
C PRO A 45 -6.18 -4.16 3.24
N LEU A 46 -4.98 -3.92 3.81
CA LEU A 46 -4.47 -2.56 4.05
C LEU A 46 -4.29 -1.80 2.73
N VAL A 47 -3.64 -2.42 1.74
CA VAL A 47 -3.47 -1.83 0.41
C VAL A 47 -4.83 -1.52 -0.22
N THR A 48 -5.79 -2.44 -0.15
CA THR A 48 -7.15 -2.20 -0.66
C THR A 48 -7.83 -1.00 0.02
N ARG A 49 -7.69 -0.86 1.34
CA ARG A 49 -8.23 0.29 2.08
C ARG A 49 -7.60 1.60 1.60
N VAL A 50 -6.29 1.64 1.46
CA VAL A 50 -5.56 2.83 1.00
C VAL A 50 -5.98 3.23 -0.41
N LEU A 51 -6.09 2.28 -1.34
CA LEU A 51 -6.51 2.54 -2.71
C LEU A 51 -7.95 3.08 -2.79
N ARG A 52 -8.89 2.47 -2.05
CA ARG A 52 -10.30 2.92 -2.02
C ARG A 52 -10.47 4.33 -1.45
N ASN A 53 -9.57 4.75 -0.57
CA ASN A 53 -9.60 6.09 0.03
C ASN A 53 -8.80 7.12 -0.79
N CYS A 54 -8.20 6.72 -1.91
CA CYS A 54 -7.48 7.64 -2.78
C CYS A 54 -8.45 8.37 -3.71
N VAL A 55 -8.42 9.71 -3.69
CA VAL A 55 -9.30 10.56 -4.50
C VAL A 55 -9.06 10.45 -6.01
N VAL A 56 -7.85 10.00 -6.41
CA VAL A 56 -7.47 9.79 -7.81
C VAL A 56 -7.87 8.40 -8.28
N TYR A 57 -7.91 7.41 -7.37
CA TYR A 57 -8.27 6.04 -7.69
C TYR A 57 -9.79 5.90 -7.77
N LYS A 58 -10.33 6.06 -8.97
CA LYS A 58 -11.69 5.63 -9.30
C LYS A 58 -11.59 4.24 -9.90
N ASN A 59 -12.26 3.26 -9.31
CA ASN A 59 -12.53 2.00 -10.02
C ASN A 59 -13.17 2.30 -11.38
#